data_AF-X1FE62-F1
#
_entry.id   AF-X1FE62-F1
#
_cell.length_a   1.000
_cell.length_b   1.000
_cell.length_c   1.000
_cell.angle_alpha   90.00
_cell.angle_beta   90.00
_cell.angle_gamma   90.00
#
_symmetry.space_group_name_H-M   'P 1'
#
loop_
_entity.id
_entity.type
_entity.pdbx_description
1 polymer ?
#
loop_
_entity_poly.entity_id
_entity_poly.type
_entity_poly.pdbx_seq_one_letter_code
_entity_poly.pdbx_strand_id
1 'polypeptide(L)'
;IKFIIQGGTTTKLSKEVLNGYDAPFPDDSFKAGARILPSLVPISTDDPEHEANKKAIELFKQWKKPFLTAFSDKDPITRGGDRFWQALVPGAAGQNHIIIKNASHFVQEDKGPELAEVIVEFIKNNP
;
A
#
# COMPACT_ATOMS: atom_id res chain seq x y z
N ILE A 1 -9.70 -7.32 14.22
CA ILE A 1 -8.50 -6.78 13.53
C ILE A 1 -8.18 -5.33 13.92
N LYS A 2 -9.11 -4.58 14.52
CA LYS A 2 -8.98 -3.15 14.84
C LYS A 2 -7.67 -2.67 15.48
N PHE A 3 -7.02 -3.48 16.31
CA PHE A 3 -5.73 -3.10 16.93
C PHE A 3 -4.62 -2.92 15.89
N ILE A 4 -4.59 -3.77 14.85
CA ILE A 4 -3.63 -3.66 13.74
C ILE A 4 -3.89 -2.35 12.98
N ILE A 5 -5.16 -2.03 12.74
CA ILE A 5 -5.56 -0.81 12.04
C ILE A 5 -5.11 0.42 12.82
N GLN A 6 -5.48 0.53 14.10
CA GLN A 6 -5.06 1.66 14.94
C GLN A 6 -3.54 1.76 15.08
N GLY A 7 -2.82 0.64 15.13
CA GLY A 7 -1.35 0.63 15.19
C GLY A 7 -0.69 1.09 13.89
N GLY A 8 -1.39 0.97 12.76
CA GLY A 8 -0.94 1.42 11.44
C GLY A 8 -1.48 2.80 11.03
N THR A 9 -2.07 3.56 11.93
CA THR A 9 -2.52 4.95 11.69
C THR A 9 -1.85 5.91 12.68
N THR A 10 -1.65 7.15 12.25
CA THR A 10 -1.25 8.25 13.13
C THR A 10 -2.45 8.93 13.77
N THR A 11 -3.59 8.90 13.08
CA THR A 11 -4.88 9.36 13.55
C THR A 11 -5.43 8.39 14.57
N LYS A 12 -5.93 8.92 15.69
CA LYS A 12 -6.73 8.15 16.63
C LYS A 12 -8.11 7.94 16.04
N LEU A 13 -8.41 6.72 15.62
CA LEU A 13 -9.67 6.38 14.98
C LEU A 13 -10.80 6.33 16.00
N SER A 14 -12.01 6.69 15.56
CA SER A 14 -13.20 6.58 16.41
C SER A 14 -13.56 5.11 16.64
N LYS A 15 -14.36 4.86 17.67
CA LYS A 15 -14.84 3.51 17.98
C LYS A 15 -15.68 2.94 16.83
N GLU A 16 -16.46 3.79 16.18
CA GLU A 16 -17.32 3.44 15.05
C GLU A 16 -16.49 2.97 13.85
N VAL A 17 -15.42 3.70 13.50
CA VAL A 17 -14.49 3.30 12.43
C VAL A 17 -13.82 1.96 12.76
N LEU A 18 -13.28 1.81 13.98
CA LEU A 18 -12.64 0.57 14.42
C LEU A 18 -13.61 -0.63 14.42
N ASN A 19 -14.87 -0.39 14.79
CA ASN A 19 -15.92 -1.41 14.69
C ASN A 19 -16.27 -1.74 13.24
N GLY A 20 -16.20 -0.77 12.32
CA GLY A 20 -16.33 -1.00 10.88
C GLY A 20 -15.29 -1.99 10.35
N TYR A 21 -14.04 -1.89 10.81
CA TYR A 21 -12.99 -2.87 10.48
C TYR A 21 -13.23 -4.24 11.12
N ASP A 22 -13.79 -4.30 12.32
CA ASP A 22 -14.13 -5.58 12.96
C ASP A 22 -15.42 -6.21 12.39
N ALA A 23 -16.28 -5.46 11.69
CA ALA A 23 -17.56 -5.92 11.20
C ALA A 23 -17.51 -7.18 10.30
N PRO A 24 -16.50 -7.37 9.41
CA PRO A 24 -16.35 -8.61 8.65
C PRO A 24 -15.92 -9.83 9.48
N PHE A 25 -15.58 -9.66 10.76
CA PHE A 25 -15.06 -10.71 11.64
C PHE A 25 -15.94 -10.88 12.90
N PRO A 26 -17.18 -11.41 12.77
CA PRO A 26 -18.08 -11.61 13.91
C PRO A 26 -17.45 -12.43 15.04
N ASP A 27 -16.61 -13.41 14.69
CA ASP A 27 -15.79 -14.17 15.61
C ASP A 27 -14.43 -14.55 14.98
N ASP A 28 -13.64 -15.33 15.71
CA ASP A 28 -12.28 -15.72 15.30
C ASP A 28 -12.23 -16.70 14.13
N SER A 29 -13.30 -17.47 13.88
CA SER A 29 -13.37 -18.43 12.77
C SER A 29 -13.33 -17.73 11.40
N PHE A 30 -13.73 -16.44 11.34
CA PHE A 30 -13.67 -15.61 10.14
C PHE A 30 -12.29 -14.99 9.88
N LYS A 31 -11.32 -15.15 10.80
CA LYS A 31 -10.01 -14.47 10.72
C LYS A 31 -8.92 -15.30 10.05
N ALA A 32 -9.22 -16.49 9.52
CA ALA A 32 -8.21 -17.37 8.92
C ALA A 32 -7.39 -16.65 7.83
N GLY A 33 -8.06 -15.96 6.89
CA GLY A 33 -7.39 -15.18 5.84
C GLY A 33 -6.54 -14.05 6.38
N ALA A 34 -7.09 -13.24 7.31
CA ALA A 34 -6.34 -12.15 7.93
C ALA A 34 -5.13 -12.64 8.74
N ARG A 35 -5.19 -13.84 9.33
CA ARG A 35 -4.11 -14.44 10.11
C ARG A 35 -2.99 -15.00 9.23
N ILE A 36 -3.32 -15.63 8.11
CA ILE A 36 -2.30 -16.26 7.24
C ILE A 36 -1.60 -15.26 6.32
N LEU A 37 -2.26 -14.14 5.96
CA LEU A 37 -1.76 -13.18 4.98
C LEU A 37 -0.32 -12.72 5.22
N PRO A 38 0.12 -12.37 6.45
CA PRO A 38 1.51 -11.96 6.68
C PRO A 38 2.53 -13.05 6.32
N SER A 39 2.19 -14.33 6.50
CA SER A 39 3.07 -15.45 6.16
C SER A 39 3.14 -15.73 4.66
N LEU A 40 2.24 -15.13 3.86
CA LEU A 40 2.22 -15.27 2.40
C LEU A 40 3.05 -14.18 1.71
N VAL A 41 3.71 -13.28 2.45
CA VAL A 41 4.63 -12.29 1.89
C VAL A 41 5.95 -13.00 1.55
N PRO A 42 6.36 -13.04 0.27
CA PRO A 42 7.59 -13.75 -0.10
C PRO A 42 8.83 -13.04 0.44
N ILE A 43 9.54 -13.71 1.35
CA ILE A 43 10.77 -13.19 1.99
C ILE A 43 12.01 -14.07 1.70
N SER A 44 11.86 -15.09 0.86
CA SER A 44 12.93 -16.00 0.44
C SER A 44 12.81 -16.31 -1.05
N THR A 45 13.91 -16.74 -1.67
CA THR A 45 13.91 -17.28 -3.05
C THR A 45 13.24 -18.64 -3.16
N ASP A 46 13.12 -19.36 -2.04
CA ASP A 46 12.45 -20.67 -1.98
C ASP A 46 10.92 -20.55 -1.83
N ASP A 47 10.40 -19.33 -1.72
CA ASP A 47 8.97 -19.08 -1.63
C ASP A 47 8.26 -19.51 -2.93
N PRO A 48 7.10 -20.21 -2.85
CA PRO A 48 6.39 -20.67 -4.04
C PRO A 48 6.01 -19.54 -5.01
N GLU A 49 5.80 -18.32 -4.51
CA GLU A 49 5.43 -17.15 -5.34
C GLU A 49 6.64 -16.38 -5.88
N HIS A 50 7.88 -16.79 -5.56
CA HIS A 50 9.10 -16.11 -6.00
C HIS A 50 9.16 -15.96 -7.52
N GLU A 51 8.99 -17.06 -8.25
CA GLU A 51 9.10 -17.07 -9.72
C GLU A 51 7.94 -16.34 -10.40
N ALA A 52 6.73 -16.39 -9.82
CA ALA A 52 5.59 -15.64 -10.32
C ALA A 52 5.81 -14.13 -10.17
N ASN A 53 6.28 -13.68 -8.99
CA ASN A 53 6.57 -12.27 -8.72
C ASN A 53 7.73 -11.75 -9.57
N LYS A 54 8.77 -12.55 -9.81
CA LYS A 54 9.86 -12.18 -10.74
C LYS A 54 9.35 -11.95 -12.15
N LYS A 55 8.48 -12.83 -12.66
CA LYS A 55 7.86 -12.63 -13.98
C LYS A 55 7.03 -11.35 -14.02
N ALA A 56 6.29 -11.04 -12.97
CA ALA A 56 5.54 -9.78 -12.88
C ALA A 56 6.48 -8.56 -12.89
N ILE A 57 7.60 -8.61 -12.17
CA ILE A 57 8.64 -7.56 -12.19
C ILE A 57 9.18 -7.34 -13.61
N GLU A 58 9.40 -8.39 -14.41
CA GLU A 58 9.83 -8.23 -15.81
C GLU A 58 8.78 -7.51 -16.67
N LEU A 59 7.48 -7.71 -16.40
CA LEU A 59 6.43 -6.96 -17.09
C LEU A 59 6.45 -5.48 -16.69
N PHE A 60 6.66 -5.17 -15.42
CA PHE A 60 6.77 -3.80 -14.93
C PHE A 60 7.98 -3.04 -15.50
N LYS A 61 9.09 -3.73 -15.78
CA LYS A 61 10.24 -3.13 -16.51
C LYS A 61 9.89 -2.65 -17.92
N GLN A 62 8.81 -3.16 -18.50
CA GLN A 62 8.33 -2.77 -19.83
C GLN A 62 7.12 -1.82 -19.75
N TRP A 63 6.63 -1.51 -18.55
CA TRP A 63 5.46 -0.67 -18.35
C TRP A 63 5.80 0.80 -18.60
N LYS A 64 5.32 1.32 -19.72
CA LYS A 64 5.54 2.72 -20.17
C LYS A 64 4.36 3.64 -19.89
N LYS A 65 3.21 3.10 -19.47
CA LYS A 65 2.07 3.92 -19.09
C LYS A 65 2.39 4.65 -17.77
N PRO A 66 1.76 5.80 -17.50
CA PRO A 66 1.97 6.56 -16.27
C PRO A 66 1.94 5.67 -15.01
N PHE A 67 2.95 5.84 -14.15
CA PHE A 67 3.08 5.09 -12.90
C PHE A 67 3.45 6.03 -11.75
N LEU A 68 2.57 6.14 -10.75
CA LEU A 68 2.77 7.01 -9.59
C LEU A 68 3.06 6.20 -8.33
N THR A 69 4.02 6.66 -7.53
CA THR A 69 4.16 6.27 -6.13
C THR A 69 3.71 7.40 -5.22
N ALA A 70 2.84 7.11 -4.25
CA ALA A 70 2.34 8.03 -3.23
C ALA A 70 2.43 7.39 -1.83
N PHE A 71 3.64 7.07 -1.40
CA PHE A 71 3.91 6.40 -0.11
C PHE A 71 3.73 7.38 1.07
N SER A 72 3.68 6.88 2.31
CA SER A 72 3.58 7.71 3.51
C SER A 72 4.90 7.79 4.30
N ASP A 73 5.07 8.83 5.13
CA ASP A 73 6.34 9.08 5.84
C ASP A 73 6.52 8.32 7.16
N LYS A 74 5.44 7.79 7.75
CA LYS A 74 5.46 7.10 9.06
C LYS A 74 5.14 5.61 8.96
N ASP A 75 5.10 5.03 7.76
CA ASP A 75 5.06 3.57 7.60
C ASP A 75 6.47 2.98 7.58
N PRO A 76 6.95 2.30 8.64
CA PRO A 76 8.24 1.63 8.61
C PRO A 76 8.25 0.33 7.79
N ILE A 77 7.08 -0.27 7.53
CA ILE A 77 6.97 -1.59 6.89
C ILE A 77 7.29 -1.50 5.40
N THR A 78 6.75 -0.49 4.72
CA THR A 78 6.93 -0.31 3.26
C THR A 78 7.94 0.77 2.88
N ARG A 79 8.57 1.42 3.88
CA ARG A 79 9.48 2.55 3.68
C ARG A 79 10.57 2.23 2.67
N GLY A 80 10.72 3.09 1.66
CA GLY A 80 11.75 2.98 0.63
C GLY A 80 11.39 2.08 -0.55
N GLY A 81 10.25 1.37 -0.50
CA GLY A 81 9.76 0.57 -1.62
C GLY A 81 9.40 1.39 -2.85
N ASP A 82 9.04 2.66 -2.66
CA ASP A 82 8.81 3.65 -3.72
C ASP A 82 10.02 3.77 -4.66
N ARG A 83 11.23 3.86 -4.10
CA ARG A 83 12.47 4.06 -4.88
C ARG A 83 12.74 2.89 -5.83
N PHE A 84 12.46 1.67 -5.39
CA PHE A 84 12.59 0.48 -6.22
C PHE A 84 11.69 0.60 -7.45
N TRP A 85 10.41 0.92 -7.26
CA TRP A 85 9.45 1.04 -8.36
C TRP A 85 9.76 2.21 -9.29
N GLN A 86 10.13 3.37 -8.76
CA GLN A 86 10.50 4.54 -9.56
C GLN A 86 11.72 4.27 -10.46
N ALA A 87 12.71 3.51 -9.97
CA ALA A 87 13.89 3.14 -10.75
C ALA A 87 13.59 2.02 -11.76
N LEU A 88 12.70 1.10 -11.42
CA LEU A 88 12.39 -0.09 -12.23
C LEU A 88 11.44 0.22 -13.40
N VAL A 89 10.40 1.02 -13.16
CA VAL A 89 9.27 1.18 -14.07
C VAL A 89 9.48 2.39 -14.99
N PRO A 90 9.60 2.21 -16.32
CA PRO A 90 9.84 3.33 -17.23
C PRO A 90 8.77 4.43 -17.15
N GLY A 91 7.51 4.04 -17.01
CA GLY A 91 6.37 4.97 -16.90
C GLY A 91 6.31 5.78 -15.61
N ALA A 92 7.22 5.51 -14.65
CA ALA A 92 7.39 6.36 -13.47
C ALA A 92 8.19 7.63 -13.78
N ALA A 93 9.06 7.60 -14.79
CA ALA A 93 9.89 8.75 -15.13
C ALA A 93 9.04 9.99 -15.46
N GLY A 94 9.37 11.12 -14.83
CA GLY A 94 8.67 12.40 -15.04
C GLY A 94 7.31 12.51 -14.33
N GLN A 95 6.87 11.49 -13.59
CA GLN A 95 5.64 11.58 -12.80
C GLN A 95 5.88 12.33 -11.48
N ASN A 96 4.85 13.02 -10.99
CA ASN A 96 4.92 13.81 -9.76
C ASN A 96 4.81 12.93 -8.51
N HIS A 97 5.80 12.08 -8.26
CA HIS A 97 5.86 11.22 -7.07
C HIS A 97 5.84 12.03 -5.77
N ILE A 98 5.19 11.48 -4.74
CA ILE A 98 5.05 12.17 -3.46
C ILE A 98 5.20 11.23 -2.28
N ILE A 99 5.68 11.78 -1.16
CA ILE A 99 5.57 11.17 0.17
C ILE A 99 4.53 11.94 0.97
N ILE A 100 3.40 11.29 1.26
CA ILE A 100 2.30 11.81 2.06
C ILE A 100 2.78 11.97 3.50
N LYS A 101 2.66 13.20 4.02
CA LYS A 101 3.17 13.58 5.33
C LYS A 101 2.18 13.29 6.44
N ASN A 102 2.70 12.95 7.62
CA ASN A 102 1.91 12.62 8.80
C ASN A 102 0.90 11.50 8.54
N ALA A 103 1.34 10.44 7.86
CA ALA A 103 0.54 9.24 7.62
C ALA A 103 1.37 7.99 7.83
N SER A 104 0.75 6.94 8.39
CA SER A 104 1.35 5.63 8.61
C SER A 104 0.91 4.64 7.52
N HIS A 105 0.93 3.34 7.82
CA HIS A 105 0.66 2.24 6.90
C HIS A 105 -0.72 2.32 6.24
N PHE A 106 -1.77 2.62 7.00
CA PHE A 106 -3.12 2.86 6.50
C PHE A 106 -3.28 4.34 6.13
N VAL A 107 -2.52 4.79 5.13
CA VAL A 107 -2.48 6.19 4.67
C VAL A 107 -3.86 6.76 4.33
N GLN A 108 -4.81 5.92 3.93
CA GLN A 108 -6.17 6.31 3.57
C GLN A 108 -6.97 6.79 4.79
N GLU A 109 -6.69 6.25 5.98
CA GLU A 109 -7.32 6.69 7.23
C GLU A 109 -6.71 8.00 7.73
N ASP A 110 -5.40 8.18 7.54
CA ASP A 110 -4.70 9.38 8.00
C ASP A 110 -4.90 10.58 7.08
N LYS A 111 -4.92 10.31 5.77
CA LYS A 111 -4.77 11.29 4.69
C LYS A 111 -5.57 10.92 3.44
N GLY A 112 -6.75 10.34 3.63
CA GLY A 112 -7.64 9.93 2.54
C GLY A 112 -7.92 11.03 1.52
N PRO A 113 -8.38 12.24 1.93
CA PRO A 113 -8.59 13.35 1.02
C PRO A 113 -7.33 13.77 0.27
N GLU A 114 -6.19 13.89 0.95
CA GLU A 114 -4.92 14.28 0.32
C GLU A 114 -4.42 13.22 -0.68
N LEU A 115 -4.55 11.92 -0.36
CA LEU A 115 -4.24 10.84 -1.30
C LEU A 115 -5.17 10.90 -2.52
N ALA A 116 -6.46 11.18 -2.32
CA ALA A 116 -7.42 11.30 -3.41
C ALA A 116 -7.09 12.48 -4.34
N GLU A 117 -6.72 13.63 -3.79
CA GLU A 117 -6.26 14.80 -4.56
C GLU A 117 -5.04 14.45 -5.42
N VAL A 118 -4.06 13.75 -4.84
CA VAL A 118 -2.87 13.26 -5.58
C VAL A 118 -3.26 12.35 -6.75
N ILE A 119 -4.21 11.44 -6.55
CA ILE A 119 -4.69 10.53 -7.60
C ILE A 119 -5.44 11.29 -8.70
N VAL A 120 -6.34 12.21 -8.32
CA VAL A 120 -7.10 13.04 -9.28
C VAL A 120 -6.15 13.88 -10.12
N GLU A 121 -5.14 14.49 -9.51
CA GLU A 121 -4.15 15.30 -10.20
C GLU A 121 -3.28 14.45 -11.15
N PHE A 122 -2.91 13.25 -10.72
CA PHE A 122 -2.20 12.29 -11.58
C PHE A 122 -3.02 11.90 -12.81
N ILE A 123 -4.32 11.65 -12.67
CA ILE A 123 -5.20 11.35 -13.80
C ILE A 123 -5.28 12.55 -14.75
N LYS A 124 -5.47 13.77 -14.24
CA LYS A 124 -5.57 14.98 -15.07
C LYS A 124 -4.29 15.27 -15.86
N ASN A 125 -3.13 15.02 -15.25
CA ASN A 125 -1.83 15.25 -15.88
C ASN A 125 -1.42 14.14 -16.87
N ASN A 126 -2.24 13.11 -17.01
CA ASN A 126 -1.98 11.97 -17.91
C ASN A 126 -3.26 11.58 -18.69
N PRO A 127 -3.70 12.39 -19.67
CA PRO A 127 -4.94 12.19 -20.42
C PRO A 127 -4.93 10.99 -21.37
#